data_AF-A0A9D4PRE1-F1
#
_entry.id   AF-A0A9D4PRE1-F1
#
_cell.length_a   1.000
_cell.length_b   1.000
_cell.length_c   1.000
_cell.angle_alpha   90.00
_cell.angle_beta   90.00
_cell.angle_gamma   90.00
#
_symmetry.space_group_name_H-M   'P 1'
#
loop_
_entity.id
_entity.type
_entity.pdbx_description
1 polymer ?
#
loop_
_entity_poly.entity_id
_entity_poly.type
_entity_poly.pdbx_seq_one_letter_code
_entity_poly.pdbx_strand_id
1 'polypeptide(L)'
;MWKEAQEKLKINKKQARRVYEILRLRATNTANASQYKAYRLEVKNRLNAPYQKQKTDIEKMQRTMSPEEFRATLQCLNAENRIEQLESQYRDLEMEYRRTIERLAVAPRS
;
A
#
# COMPACT_ATOMS: atom_id res chain seq x y z
N MET A 1 13.88 -2.72 10.84
CA MET A 1 12.54 -3.03 11.37
C MET A 1 12.02 -4.43 11.07
N TRP A 2 11.88 -4.92 9.82
CA TRP A 2 11.24 -6.23 9.61
C TRP A 2 12.03 -7.44 10.14
N LYS A 3 13.38 -7.38 10.11
CA LYS A 3 14.25 -8.45 10.62
C LYS A 3 14.08 -8.67 12.12
N GLU A 4 14.15 -7.60 12.91
CA GLU A 4 13.97 -7.66 14.38
C GLU A 4 12.56 -8.12 14.79
N ALA A 5 11.52 -7.67 14.08
CA ALA A 5 10.14 -8.11 14.34
C ALA A 5 9.91 -9.58 13.99
N GLN A 6 10.57 -10.08 12.94
CA GLN A 6 10.50 -11.49 12.57
C GLN A 6 11.23 -12.38 13.58
N GLU A 7 12.41 -11.96 14.04
CA GLU A 7 13.22 -12.72 15.01
C GLU A 7 12.56 -12.76 16.40
N LYS A 8 12.03 -11.64 16.87
CA LYS A 8 11.50 -11.53 18.25
C LYS A 8 10.01 -11.86 18.38
N LEU A 9 9.22 -11.64 17.33
CA LEU A 9 7.76 -11.73 17.39
C LEU A 9 7.16 -12.70 16.35
N LYS A 10 8.00 -13.35 15.52
CA LYS A 10 7.59 -14.27 14.44
C LYS A 10 6.60 -13.63 13.44
N ILE A 11 6.69 -12.31 13.25
CA ILE A 11 5.78 -11.54 12.39
C ILE A 11 6.28 -11.59 10.93
N ASN A 12 5.37 -11.86 9.99
CA ASN A 12 5.67 -11.82 8.55
C ASN A 12 5.93 -10.37 8.07
N LYS A 13 6.76 -10.17 7.05
CA LYS A 13 7.05 -8.87 6.40
C LYS A 13 5.81 -8.01 6.15
N LYS A 14 4.70 -8.60 5.67
CA LYS A 14 3.43 -7.88 5.43
C LYS A 14 2.83 -7.35 6.73
N GLN A 15 2.79 -8.17 7.77
CA GLN A 15 2.29 -7.78 9.09
C GLN A 15 3.19 -6.71 9.71
N ALA A 16 4.53 -6.87 9.63
CA ALA A 16 5.48 -5.87 10.13
C ALA A 16 5.31 -4.51 9.43
N ARG A 17 5.06 -4.50 8.11
CA ARG A 17 4.75 -3.27 7.37
C ARG A 17 3.45 -2.63 7.84
N ARG A 18 2.41 -3.43 8.07
CA ARG A 18 1.12 -2.95 8.60
C ARG A 18 1.29 -2.30 9.98
N VAL A 19 2.02 -2.96 10.90
CA VAL A 19 2.34 -2.41 12.22
C VAL A 19 3.10 -1.09 12.10
N TYR A 20 4.13 -1.03 11.26
CA TYR A 20 4.89 0.19 11.02
C TYR A 20 4.00 1.36 10.58
N GLU A 21 3.11 1.14 9.61
CA GLU A 21 2.24 2.21 9.11
C GLU A 21 1.22 2.66 10.14
N ILE A 22 0.67 1.75 10.94
CA ILE A 22 -0.24 2.09 12.06
C ILE A 22 0.50 2.97 13.08
N LEU A 23 1.69 2.56 13.52
CA LEU A 23 2.51 3.33 14.45
C LEU A 23 2.91 4.68 13.87
N ARG A 24 3.23 4.74 12.58
CA ARG A 24 3.58 5.97 11.89
C ARG A 24 2.39 6.91 11.72
N LEU A 25 1.20 6.40 11.40
CA LEU A 25 -0.03 7.20 11.37
C LEU A 25 -0.29 7.81 12.75
N ARG A 26 -0.15 7.02 13.81
CA ARG A 26 -0.29 7.50 15.20
C ARG A 26 0.71 8.60 15.54
N ALA A 27 1.94 8.50 15.06
CA ALA A 27 2.98 9.51 15.26
C ALA A 27 2.89 10.71 14.30
N THR A 28 2.04 10.64 13.27
CA THR A 28 1.90 11.71 12.27
C THR A 28 0.90 12.74 12.78
N ASN A 29 1.29 14.02 12.81
CA ASN A 29 0.34 15.09 13.09
C ASN A 29 -0.56 15.30 11.85
N THR A 30 -1.80 14.80 11.92
CA THR A 30 -2.76 14.92 10.81
C THR A 30 -3.24 16.36 10.58
N ALA A 31 -3.05 17.27 11.54
CA ALA A 31 -3.31 18.69 11.33
C ALA A 31 -2.20 19.37 10.51
N ASN A 32 -1.01 18.76 10.41
CA ASN A 32 0.05 19.23 9.52
C ASN A 32 -0.11 18.60 8.13
N ALA A 33 -0.60 19.40 7.18
CA ALA A 33 -0.86 18.96 5.81
C ALA A 33 0.37 18.35 5.12
N SER A 34 1.58 18.85 5.40
CA SER A 34 2.82 18.34 4.81
C SER A 34 3.17 16.95 5.34
N GLN A 35 3.13 16.76 6.66
CA GLN A 35 3.41 15.45 7.27
C GLN A 35 2.37 14.40 6.85
N TYR A 36 1.09 14.79 6.85
CA TYR A 36 0.02 13.90 6.43
C TYR A 36 0.13 13.54 4.94
N LYS A 37 0.48 14.51 4.07
CA LYS A 37 0.73 14.24 2.64
C LYS A 37 1.90 13.27 2.46
N ALA A 38 3.00 13.44 3.19
CA ALA A 38 4.15 12.55 3.12
C ALA A 38 3.79 11.11 3.51
N TYR A 39 3.02 10.94 4.60
CA TYR A 39 2.48 9.64 5.00
C TYR A 39 1.59 9.02 3.90
N ARG A 40 0.63 9.78 3.38
CA ARG A 40 -0.28 9.34 2.31
C ARG A 40 0.46 8.83 1.09
N LEU A 41 1.44 9.61 0.62
CA LEU A 41 2.22 9.27 -0.57
C LEU A 41 2.98 7.95 -0.37
N GLU A 42 3.59 7.74 0.78
CA GLU A 42 4.32 6.50 1.03
C GLU A 42 3.42 5.27 1.02
N VAL A 43 2.27 5.34 1.69
CA VAL A 43 1.31 4.22 1.74
C VAL A 43 0.77 3.92 0.34
N LYS A 44 0.43 4.96 -0.43
CA LYS A 44 -0.03 4.81 -1.81
C LYS A 44 1.03 4.26 -2.74
N ASN A 45 2.27 4.73 -2.64
CA ASN A 45 3.39 4.20 -3.43
C ASN A 45 3.55 2.70 -3.20
N ARG A 46 3.45 2.24 -1.95
CA ARG A 46 3.45 0.81 -1.62
C ARG A 46 2.24 0.06 -2.20
N LEU A 47 1.02 0.59 -2.03
CA LEU A 47 -0.19 -0.01 -2.61
C LEU A 47 -0.12 -0.07 -4.15
N ASN A 48 0.61 0.84 -4.76
CA ASN A 48 0.81 0.88 -6.21
C ASN A 48 1.99 0.03 -6.71
N ALA A 49 2.87 -0.45 -5.84
CA ALA A 49 4.04 -1.23 -6.23
C ALA A 49 3.71 -2.50 -7.05
N PRO A 50 2.64 -3.29 -6.75
CA PRO A 50 2.25 -4.43 -7.59
C PRO A 50 1.90 -4.00 -9.03
N TYR A 51 1.27 -2.85 -9.17
CA TYR A 51 0.84 -2.32 -10.46
C TYR A 51 2.00 -1.72 -11.24
N GLN A 52 2.95 -1.08 -10.57
CA GLN A 52 4.21 -0.67 -11.21
C GLN A 52 4.96 -1.87 -11.76
N LYS A 53 5.01 -2.97 -11.01
CA LYS A 53 5.60 -4.22 -11.49
C LYS A 53 4.85 -4.77 -12.71
N GLN A 54 3.51 -4.84 -12.64
CA GLN A 54 2.68 -5.26 -13.77
C GLN A 54 2.92 -4.40 -15.02
N LYS A 55 3.01 -3.06 -14.85
CA LYS A 55 3.33 -2.14 -15.95
C LYS A 55 4.69 -2.43 -16.57
N THR A 56 5.73 -2.62 -15.76
CA THR A 56 7.07 -2.98 -16.26
C THR A 56 7.07 -4.33 -16.97
N ASP A 57 6.29 -5.30 -16.49
CA ASP A 57 6.16 -6.62 -17.12
C ASP A 57 5.44 -6.51 -18.48
N ILE A 58 4.41 -5.66 -18.58
CA ILE A 58 3.74 -5.33 -19.86
C ILE A 58 4.70 -4.61 -20.82
N GLU A 59 5.49 -3.65 -20.35
CA GLU A 59 6.49 -2.95 -21.18
C GLU A 59 7.56 -3.91 -21.73
N LYS A 60 7.93 -4.95 -20.96
CA LYS A 60 8.83 -6.01 -21.45
C LYS A 60 8.15 -6.88 -22.51
N MET A 61 6.89 -7.28 -22.28
CA MET A 61 6.11 -8.05 -23.25
C MET A 61 5.98 -7.30 -24.59
N GLN A 62 5.79 -5.98 -24.56
CA GLN A 62 5.75 -5.15 -25.76
C GLN A 62 7.04 -5.26 -26.60
N ARG A 63 8.20 -5.43 -25.96
CA ARG A 63 9.49 -5.53 -26.64
C ARG A 63 9.75 -6.92 -27.23
N THR A 64 9.06 -7.94 -26.76
CA THR A 64 9.33 -9.34 -27.10
C THR A 64 8.23 -10.01 -27.92
N MET A 65 6.98 -9.50 -27.88
CA MET A 65 5.82 -10.09 -28.54
C MET A 65 5.47 -9.36 -29.84
N SER A 66 4.75 -10.03 -30.74
CA SER A 66 4.19 -9.38 -31.91
C SER A 66 3.13 -8.34 -31.50
N PRO A 67 2.93 -7.26 -32.27
CA PRO A 67 1.94 -6.22 -31.96
C PRO A 67 0.50 -6.75 -31.83
N GLU A 68 0.19 -7.86 -32.50
CA GLU A 68 -1.14 -8.46 -32.54
C GLU A 68 -1.44 -9.23 -31.24
N GLU A 69 -0.51 -10.06 -30.78
CA GLU A 69 -0.60 -10.77 -29.50
C GLU A 69 -0.59 -9.81 -28.30
N PHE A 70 0.18 -8.73 -28.40
CA PHE A 70 0.22 -7.68 -27.38
C PHE A 70 -1.12 -6.96 -27.22
N ARG A 71 -1.80 -6.64 -28.34
CA ARG A 71 -3.12 -6.00 -28.32
C ARG A 71 -4.19 -6.90 -27.72
N ALA A 72 -4.19 -8.19 -28.05
CA ALA A 72 -5.10 -9.17 -27.44
C ALA A 72 -4.88 -9.27 -25.92
N THR A 73 -3.62 -9.28 -25.48
CA THR A 73 -3.26 -9.32 -24.06
C THR A 73 -3.72 -8.06 -23.31
N LEU A 74 -3.54 -6.87 -23.89
CA LEU A 74 -3.98 -5.61 -23.29
C LEU A 74 -5.50 -5.46 -23.18
N GLN A 75 -6.26 -6.00 -24.14
CA GLN A 75 -7.73 -5.98 -24.09
C GLN A 75 -8.29 -6.80 -22.91
N CYS A 76 -7.59 -7.84 -22.46
CA CYS A 76 -7.94 -8.55 -21.23
C CYS A 76 -7.58 -7.79 -19.94
N LEU A 77 -6.73 -6.76 -20.01
CA LEU A 77 -6.12 -6.12 -18.84
C LEU A 77 -6.70 -4.74 -18.47
N ASN A 78 -7.45 -4.07 -19.36
CA ASN A 78 -7.81 -2.66 -19.19
C ASN A 78 -9.32 -2.39 -19.10
N ALA A 79 -9.77 -1.80 -17.98
CA ALA A 79 -10.70 -0.65 -17.93
C ALA A 79 -11.00 -0.12 -16.50
N GLU A 80 -10.13 -0.30 -15.50
CA GLU A 80 -10.42 0.23 -14.15
C GLU A 80 -9.67 1.54 -13.90
N ASN A 81 -10.39 2.55 -13.36
CA ASN A 81 -9.82 3.83 -12.97
C ASN A 81 -8.87 3.64 -11.77
N ARG A 82 -7.63 3.28 -12.10
CA ARG A 82 -6.59 2.86 -11.16
C ARG A 82 -6.34 3.87 -10.05
N ILE A 83 -6.48 5.16 -10.35
CA ILE A 83 -6.32 6.25 -9.38
C ILE A 83 -7.44 6.19 -8.34
N GLU A 84 -8.68 6.03 -8.77
CA GLU A 84 -9.84 5.92 -7.87
C GLU A 84 -9.76 4.67 -7.00
N GLN A 85 -9.36 3.53 -7.57
CA GLN A 85 -9.12 2.31 -6.80
C GLN A 85 -8.04 2.50 -5.74
N LEU A 86 -6.92 3.14 -6.10
CA LEU A 86 -5.83 3.41 -5.17
C LEU A 86 -6.26 4.36 -4.05
N GLU A 87 -7.10 5.36 -4.34
CA GLU A 87 -7.71 6.21 -3.32
C GLU A 87 -8.65 5.43 -2.41
N SER A 88 -9.53 4.59 -2.96
CA SER A 88 -10.45 3.75 -2.17
C SER A 88 -9.67 2.83 -1.23
N GLN A 89 -8.71 2.06 -1.77
CA GLN A 89 -7.86 1.16 -0.99
C GLN A 89 -7.10 1.91 0.12
N TYR A 90 -6.62 3.13 -0.17
CA TYR A 90 -5.97 3.96 0.85
C TYR A 90 -6.95 4.38 1.96
N ARG A 91 -8.16 4.84 1.60
CA ARG A 91 -9.17 5.29 2.57
C ARG A 91 -9.62 4.17 3.49
N ASP A 92 -9.89 2.99 2.94
CA ASP A 92 -10.32 1.81 3.72
C ASP A 92 -9.22 1.40 4.71
N LEU A 93 -7.98 1.35 4.23
CA LEU A 93 -6.82 0.99 5.04
C LEU A 93 -6.53 2.03 6.13
N GLU A 94 -6.65 3.31 5.83
CA GLU A 94 -6.52 4.37 6.83
C GLU A 94 -7.61 4.27 7.90
N MET A 95 -8.86 3.98 7.51
CA MET A 95 -9.97 3.79 8.43
C MET A 95 -9.71 2.63 9.39
N GLU A 96 -9.23 1.49 8.87
CA GLU A 96 -8.84 0.34 9.70
C GLU A 96 -7.72 0.70 10.70
N TYR A 97 -6.73 1.48 10.26
CA TYR A 97 -5.62 1.89 11.11
C TYR A 97 -6.09 2.84 12.22
N ARG A 98 -6.96 3.82 11.91
CA ARG A 98 -7.56 4.71 12.91
C ARG A 98 -8.32 3.94 13.98
N ARG A 99 -9.19 3.00 13.56
CA ARG A 99 -9.92 2.11 14.49
C ARG A 99 -8.97 1.31 15.39
N THR A 100 -7.85 0.86 14.84
CA THR A 100 -6.83 0.13 15.63
C THR A 100 -6.17 1.05 16.65
N ILE A 101 -5.82 2.28 16.28
CA ILE A 101 -5.22 3.28 17.17
C ILE A 101 -6.19 3.65 18.30
N GLU A 102 -7.45 3.88 17.98
CA GLU A 102 -8.51 4.17 18.96
C GLU A 102 -8.65 3.04 19.98
N ARG A 103 -8.71 1.79 19.52
CA ARG A 103 -8.74 0.61 20.41
C ARG A 103 -7.52 0.54 21.33
N LEU A 104 -6.33 0.82 20.81
CA LEU A 104 -5.09 0.85 21.59
C LEU A 104 -5.06 1.99 22.61
N ALA A 105 -5.80 3.08 22.39
CA ALA A 105 -5.90 4.19 23.32
C ALA A 105 -6.85 3.88 24.49
N VAL A 106 -7.92 3.11 24.24
CA VAL A 106 -8.93 2.72 25.24
C VAL A 106 -8.51 1.46 26.03
N ALA A 107 -7.63 0.63 25.47
CA ALA A 107 -7.13 -0.55 26.16
C ALA A 107 -6.38 -0.17 27.45
N PRO A 108 -6.75 -0.74 28.62
CA PRO A 108 -6.02 -0.48 29.87
C PRO A 108 -4.57 -0.95 29.72
N ARG A 109 -3.63 -0.09 30.11
CA ARG A 109 -2.21 -0.48 30.20
C ARG A 109 -2.10 -1.51 31.32
N SER A 110 -1.84 -2.75 30.92
CA SER A 110 -1.57 -3.88 31.82
C SER A 110 -0.25 -3.70 32.54
#